data_AF-A0A497FFB9-F1
#
_entry.id   AF-A0A497FFB9-F1
#
_cell.length_a   1.000
_cell.length_b   1.000
_cell.length_c   1.000
_cell.angle_alpha   90.00
_cell.angle_beta   90.00
_cell.angle_gamma   90.00
#
_symmetry.space_group_name_H-M   'P 1'
#
loop_
_entity.id
_entity.type
_entity.pdbx_description
1 polymer ?
#
loop_
_entity_poly.entity_id
_entity_poly.type
_entity_poly.pdbx_seq_one_letter_code
_entity_poly.pdbx_strand_id
1 'polypeptide(L)'
;LEEEKNIAFKYMDQIKIEREEFEKVKSEIEAEEREKIEEVERSYKAKFEELKSKLGELKKREKEALDLLREAKEAQDNTLIMIAENDLKNVKKQMEMVNRKLKTLEEEKRFEISRLKEHYKNLIESERRRIMVTETKRDEEVKEKEKVRLSLLSYSDYIKDRINRLIADRVKFLEELDKAIVKFLHVPGEGAIVKIYIPFYVIQYSSQKKVRAFSLFPVKIGNPGYFARLFGRQVPVEERNRLVYGIQTHLDNLLQSNPEVYRQVSEKASQNNLLLKSEFIARLRKGLNELVKSQWLEETEANTILNNIQTQLQPPPPP
;
A
#
# COMPACT_ATOMS: atom_id res chain seq x y z
N LEU A 1 -0.56 -11.85 -9.62
CA LEU A 1 0.34 -12.88 -10.17
C LEU A 1 -0.23 -13.58 -11.39
N GLU A 2 -1.34 -14.32 -11.32
CA GLU A 2 -1.90 -14.97 -12.53
C GLU A 2 -2.48 -13.96 -13.53
N GLU A 3 -3.21 -12.94 -13.05
CA GLU A 3 -3.68 -11.85 -13.91
C GLU A 3 -2.54 -11.03 -14.52
N GLU A 4 -1.49 -10.73 -13.74
CA GLU A 4 -0.29 -10.02 -14.22
C GLU A 4 0.42 -10.82 -15.32
N LYS A 5 0.54 -12.15 -15.15
CA LYS A 5 1.07 -13.05 -16.18
C LYS A 5 0.20 -13.07 -17.42
N ASN A 6 -1.12 -13.16 -17.28
CA ASN A 6 -2.04 -13.17 -18.42
C ASN A 6 -1.99 -11.86 -19.22
N ILE A 7 -1.88 -10.71 -18.54
CA ILE A 7 -1.66 -9.41 -19.18
C ILE A 7 -0.32 -9.41 -19.91
N ALA A 8 0.76 -9.85 -19.25
CA ALA A 8 2.08 -9.92 -19.86
C ALA A 8 2.09 -10.82 -21.10
N PHE A 9 1.45 -11.99 -21.07
CA PHE A 9 1.33 -12.89 -22.22
C PHE A 9 0.53 -12.27 -23.37
N LYS A 10 -0.63 -11.68 -23.09
CA LYS A 10 -1.46 -11.00 -24.10
C LYS A 10 -0.67 -9.93 -24.87
N TYR A 11 0.04 -9.06 -24.14
CA TYR A 11 0.85 -8.04 -24.80
C TYR A 11 2.11 -8.62 -25.44
N MET A 12 2.67 -9.72 -24.93
CA MET A 12 3.82 -10.39 -25.54
C MET A 12 3.50 -10.90 -26.94
N ASP A 13 2.36 -11.56 -27.12
CA ASP A 13 1.91 -12.04 -28.43
C ASP A 13 1.65 -10.88 -29.40
N GLN A 14 1.01 -9.82 -28.90
CA GLN A 14 0.75 -8.62 -29.71
C GLN A 14 2.04 -7.90 -30.13
N ILE A 15 2.98 -7.70 -29.19
CA ILE A 15 4.29 -7.09 -29.47
C ILE A 15 5.09 -7.95 -30.44
N LYS A 16 4.98 -9.29 -30.35
CA LYS A 16 5.65 -10.20 -31.27
C LYS A 16 5.13 -9.99 -32.70
N ILE A 17 3.82 -9.96 -32.88
CA ILE A 17 3.20 -9.69 -34.20
C ILE A 17 3.61 -8.31 -34.72
N GLU A 18 3.53 -7.27 -33.88
CA GLU A 18 3.93 -5.90 -34.26
C GLU A 18 5.42 -5.80 -34.62
N ARG A 19 6.30 -6.60 -33.99
CA ARG A 19 7.73 -6.68 -34.34
C ARG A 19 7.97 -7.38 -35.67
N GLU A 20 7.25 -8.47 -35.94
CA GLU A 20 7.33 -9.17 -37.23
C GLU A 20 6.84 -8.26 -38.37
N GLU A 21 5.74 -7.54 -38.17
CA GLU A 21 5.24 -6.52 -39.10
C GLU A 21 6.24 -5.38 -39.28
N PHE A 22 6.85 -4.90 -38.19
CA PHE A 22 7.87 -3.84 -38.23
C PHE A 22 9.09 -4.23 -39.06
N GLU A 23 9.64 -5.44 -38.88
CA GLU A 23 10.80 -5.86 -39.68
C GLU A 23 10.45 -6.01 -41.17
N LYS A 24 9.22 -6.43 -41.49
CA LYS A 24 8.74 -6.46 -42.87
C LYS A 24 8.67 -5.04 -43.47
N VAL A 25 7.98 -4.13 -42.79
CA VAL A 25 7.82 -2.73 -43.25
C VAL A 25 9.17 -2.02 -43.33
N LYS A 26 10.04 -2.21 -42.33
CA LYS A 26 11.41 -1.67 -42.35
C LYS A 26 12.21 -2.15 -43.55
N SER A 27 12.11 -3.45 -43.89
CA SER A 27 12.78 -4.00 -45.07
C SER A 27 12.28 -3.38 -46.37
N GLU A 28 10.97 -3.12 -46.47
CA GLU A 28 10.34 -2.43 -47.61
C GLU A 28 10.82 -0.98 -47.71
N ILE A 29 10.82 -0.24 -46.60
CA ILE A 29 11.30 1.16 -46.51
C ILE A 29 12.79 1.26 -46.87
N GLU A 30 13.64 0.36 -46.37
CA GLU A 30 15.07 0.33 -46.68
C GLU A 30 15.33 -0.04 -48.16
N ALA A 31 14.46 -0.85 -48.77
CA ALA A 31 14.55 -1.16 -50.19
C ALA A 31 14.20 0.06 -51.05
N GLU A 32 13.12 0.77 -50.68
CA GLU A 32 12.71 2.01 -51.35
C GLU A 32 13.77 3.12 -51.20
N GLU A 33 14.37 3.26 -50.01
CA GLU A 33 15.49 4.17 -49.75
C GLU A 33 16.66 3.90 -50.72
N ARG A 34 17.07 2.64 -50.85
CA ARG A 34 18.15 2.24 -51.77
C ARG A 34 17.81 2.57 -53.21
N GLU A 35 16.60 2.25 -53.67
CA GLU A 35 16.16 2.52 -55.03
C GLU A 35 16.17 4.03 -55.33
N LYS A 36 15.68 4.86 -54.40
CA LYS A 36 15.66 6.32 -54.56
C LYS A 36 17.04 6.95 -54.51
N ILE A 37 17.92 6.46 -53.65
CA ILE A 37 19.32 6.88 -53.66
C ILE A 37 19.96 6.53 -55.00
N GLU A 38 19.80 5.30 -55.50
CA GLU A 38 20.34 4.89 -56.81
C GLU A 38 19.80 5.72 -57.98
N GLU A 39 18.52 6.10 -57.96
CA GLU A 39 17.90 6.99 -58.94
C GLU A 39 18.58 8.37 -58.96
N VAL A 40 18.78 8.96 -57.78
CA VAL A 40 19.54 10.21 -57.60
C VAL A 40 20.98 10.03 -58.08
N GLU A 41 21.66 8.97 -57.69
CA GLU A 41 23.05 8.71 -58.11
C GLU A 41 23.19 8.60 -59.63
N ARG A 42 22.26 7.90 -60.29
CA ARG A 42 22.23 7.77 -61.76
C ARG A 42 22.01 9.12 -62.44
N SER A 43 21.05 9.91 -61.96
CA SER A 43 20.72 11.24 -62.50
C SER A 43 21.92 12.20 -62.41
N TYR A 44 22.57 12.24 -61.24
CA TYR A 44 23.75 13.09 -61.04
C TYR A 44 24.98 12.56 -61.80
N LYS A 45 25.17 11.24 -61.93
CA LYS A 45 26.28 10.64 -62.68
C LYS A 45 26.28 11.09 -64.15
N ALA A 46 25.12 11.11 -64.80
CA ALA A 46 25.01 11.59 -66.19
C ALA A 46 25.47 13.05 -66.33
N LYS A 47 25.02 13.93 -65.42
CA LYS A 47 25.42 15.35 -65.39
C LYS A 47 26.92 15.53 -65.08
N PHE A 48 27.49 14.69 -64.22
CA PHE A 48 28.93 14.69 -63.93
C PHE A 48 29.75 14.32 -65.16
N GLU A 49 29.36 13.27 -65.89
CA GLU A 49 30.08 12.85 -67.09
C GLU A 49 30.00 13.90 -68.21
N GLU A 50 28.88 14.58 -68.39
CA GLU A 50 28.75 15.70 -69.32
C GLU A 50 29.73 16.84 -68.99
N LEU A 51 29.76 17.27 -67.72
CA LEU A 51 30.66 18.34 -67.27
C LEU A 51 32.14 17.92 -67.31
N LYS A 52 32.45 16.65 -67.03
CA LYS A 52 33.81 16.10 -67.17
C LYS A 52 34.26 16.05 -68.62
N SER A 53 33.38 15.66 -69.55
CA SER A 53 33.67 15.67 -70.99
C SER A 53 34.00 17.08 -71.46
N LYS A 54 33.17 18.06 -71.08
CA LYS A 54 33.40 19.48 -71.37
C LYS A 54 34.71 20.00 -70.76
N LEU A 55 35.06 19.58 -69.55
CA LEU A 55 36.35 19.91 -68.94
C LEU A 55 37.51 19.29 -69.71
N GLY A 56 37.35 18.07 -70.22
CA GLY A 56 38.33 17.39 -71.07
C GLY A 56 38.55 18.11 -72.41
N GLU A 57 37.49 18.59 -73.05
CA GLU A 57 37.56 19.42 -74.26
C GLU A 57 38.28 20.75 -74.00
N LEU A 58 37.96 21.43 -72.89
CA LEU A 58 38.62 22.67 -72.49
C LEU A 58 40.11 22.46 -72.20
N LYS A 59 40.51 21.33 -71.60
CA LYS A 59 41.92 20.97 -71.40
C LYS A 59 42.67 20.71 -72.71
N LYS A 60 42.01 20.10 -73.71
CA LYS A 60 42.60 19.94 -75.05
C LYS A 60 42.83 21.31 -75.71
N ARG A 61 41.81 22.18 -75.66
CA ARG A 61 41.91 23.55 -76.19
C ARG A 61 42.94 24.42 -75.45
N GLU A 62 43.10 24.23 -74.14
CA GLU A 62 44.17 24.87 -73.37
C GLU A 62 45.56 24.46 -73.89
N LYS A 63 45.75 23.17 -74.18
CA LYS A 63 47.00 22.65 -74.73
C LYS A 63 47.27 23.20 -76.13
N GLU A 64 46.26 23.22 -77.00
CA GLU A 64 46.36 23.79 -78.35
C GLU A 64 46.70 25.29 -78.30
N ALA A 65 46.05 26.06 -77.42
CA ALA A 65 46.35 27.48 -77.24
C ALA A 65 47.77 27.72 -76.68
N LEU A 66 48.28 26.82 -75.81
CA LEU A 66 49.66 26.86 -75.31
C LEU A 66 50.69 26.54 -76.40
N ASP A 67 50.42 25.55 -77.25
CA ASP A 67 51.28 25.19 -78.38
C ASP A 67 51.32 26.34 -79.41
N LEU A 68 50.16 26.93 -79.76
CA LEU A 68 50.07 28.12 -80.62
C LEU A 68 50.81 29.34 -80.04
N LEU A 69 50.73 29.54 -78.72
CA LEU A 69 51.45 30.62 -78.05
C LEU A 69 52.98 30.41 -78.11
N ARG A 70 53.45 29.16 -78.04
CA ARG A 70 54.87 28.82 -78.19
C ARG A 70 55.34 29.14 -79.62
N GLU A 71 54.61 28.68 -80.62
CA GLU A 71 54.92 28.92 -82.04
C GLU A 71 54.89 30.41 -82.40
N ALA A 72 53.89 31.15 -81.91
CA ALA A 72 53.79 32.60 -82.12
C ALA A 72 54.94 33.39 -81.47
N LYS A 73 55.43 32.94 -80.31
CA LYS A 73 56.61 33.52 -79.63
C LYS A 73 57.91 33.24 -80.38
N GLU A 74 58.07 32.04 -80.94
CA GLU A 74 59.21 31.67 -81.78
C GLU A 74 59.23 32.49 -83.09
N ALA A 75 58.06 32.77 -83.67
CA ALA A 75 57.91 33.58 -84.88
C ALA A 75 57.94 35.11 -84.65
N GLN A 76 57.99 35.59 -83.40
CA GLN A 76 57.89 37.01 -83.02
C GLN A 76 56.65 37.74 -83.56
N ASP A 77 55.53 37.03 -83.78
CA ASP A 77 54.28 37.63 -84.24
C ASP A 77 53.44 38.12 -83.06
N ASN A 78 53.54 39.41 -82.77
CA ASN A 78 52.82 40.06 -81.66
C ASN A 78 51.29 39.96 -81.78
N THR A 79 50.74 39.80 -83.00
CA THR A 79 49.29 39.69 -83.20
C THR A 79 48.81 38.30 -82.80
N LEU A 80 49.53 37.26 -83.20
CA LEU A 80 49.23 35.87 -82.84
C LEU A 80 49.44 35.61 -81.34
N ILE A 81 50.46 36.23 -80.73
CA ILE A 81 50.68 36.18 -79.27
C ILE A 81 49.44 36.73 -78.53
N MET A 82 48.94 37.90 -78.93
CA MET A 82 47.77 38.52 -78.29
C MET A 82 46.50 37.66 -78.42
N ILE A 83 46.27 37.05 -79.58
CA ILE A 83 45.13 36.16 -79.82
C ILE A 83 45.22 34.90 -78.94
N ALA A 84 46.40 34.26 -78.90
CA ALA A 84 46.62 33.05 -78.11
C ALA A 84 46.51 33.32 -76.59
N GLU A 85 47.03 34.45 -76.10
CA GLU A 85 46.88 34.86 -74.70
C GLU A 85 45.42 35.11 -74.31
N ASN A 86 44.63 35.73 -75.21
CA ASN A 86 43.22 35.98 -74.97
C ASN A 86 42.38 34.69 -74.99
N ASP A 87 42.65 33.76 -75.91
CA ASP A 87 41.97 32.46 -75.92
C ASP A 87 42.31 31.64 -74.66
N LEU A 88 43.57 31.64 -74.24
CA LEU A 88 44.03 30.96 -73.03
C LEU A 88 43.37 31.54 -71.77
N LYS A 89 43.21 32.87 -71.69
CA LYS A 89 42.47 33.53 -70.61
C LYS A 89 40.99 33.13 -70.60
N ASN A 90 40.36 33.03 -71.78
CA ASN A 90 38.96 32.62 -71.90
C ASN A 90 38.77 31.14 -71.51
N VAL A 91 39.64 30.24 -71.98
CA VAL A 91 39.63 28.81 -71.64
C VAL A 91 39.80 28.61 -70.15
N LYS A 92 40.76 29.28 -69.50
CA LYS A 92 40.93 29.22 -68.04
C LYS A 92 39.68 29.67 -67.28
N LYS A 93 39.05 30.77 -67.69
CA LYS A 93 37.79 31.25 -67.08
C LYS A 93 36.65 30.24 -67.24
N GLN A 94 36.55 29.58 -68.40
CA GLN A 94 35.55 28.54 -68.64
C GLN A 94 35.82 27.28 -67.81
N MET A 95 37.09 26.88 -67.66
CA MET A 95 37.47 25.76 -66.79
C MET A 95 37.15 26.02 -65.32
N GLU A 96 37.43 27.23 -64.82
CA GLU A 96 37.04 27.62 -63.46
C GLU A 96 35.53 27.56 -63.26
N MET A 97 34.75 28.02 -64.24
CA MET A 97 33.29 27.97 -64.18
C MET A 97 32.77 26.53 -64.17
N VAL A 98 33.33 25.64 -65.00
CA VAL A 98 32.96 24.21 -65.03
C VAL A 98 33.35 23.52 -63.71
N ASN A 99 34.53 23.82 -63.16
CA ASN A 99 34.96 23.29 -61.86
C ASN A 99 34.04 23.75 -60.70
N ARG A 100 33.59 25.01 -60.71
CA ARG A 100 32.60 25.50 -59.74
C ARG A 100 31.28 24.73 -59.87
N LYS A 101 30.78 24.55 -61.09
CA LYS A 101 29.55 23.76 -61.34
C LYS A 101 29.68 22.31 -60.88
N LEU A 102 30.83 21.66 -61.11
CA LEU A 102 31.10 20.31 -60.62
C LEU A 102 31.04 20.24 -59.09
N LYS A 103 31.63 21.22 -58.40
CA LYS A 103 31.59 21.29 -56.93
C LYS A 103 30.18 21.48 -56.39
N THR A 104 29.44 22.45 -56.92
CA THR A 104 28.04 22.70 -56.53
C THR A 104 27.16 21.47 -56.79
N LEU A 105 27.33 20.81 -57.93
CA LEU A 105 26.58 19.60 -58.27
C LEU A 105 26.88 18.45 -57.29
N GLU A 106 28.10 18.36 -56.76
CA GLU A 106 28.44 17.36 -55.74
C GLU A 106 27.84 17.68 -54.37
N GLU A 107 27.83 18.97 -54.00
CA GLU A 107 27.17 19.44 -52.78
C GLU A 107 25.65 19.19 -52.83
N GLU A 108 25.01 19.47 -53.98
CA GLU A 108 23.60 19.18 -54.23
C GLU A 108 23.30 17.68 -54.14
N LYS A 109 24.12 16.83 -54.78
CA LYS A 109 23.99 15.36 -54.68
C LYS A 109 24.05 14.91 -53.22
N ARG A 110 25.04 15.39 -52.47
CA ARG A 110 25.22 15.00 -51.05
C ARG A 110 24.04 15.45 -50.21
N PHE A 111 23.57 16.68 -50.40
CA PHE A 111 22.42 17.20 -49.68
C PHE A 111 21.15 16.39 -49.94
N GLU A 112 20.88 16.08 -51.21
CA GLU A 112 19.69 15.30 -51.59
C GLU A 112 19.72 13.88 -50.99
N ILE A 113 20.87 13.21 -51.05
CA ILE A 113 21.04 11.89 -50.42
C ILE A 113 20.85 11.98 -48.91
N SER A 114 21.43 12.99 -48.24
CA SER A 114 21.24 13.20 -46.81
C SER A 114 19.77 13.43 -46.45
N ARG A 115 19.04 14.22 -47.24
CA ARG A 115 17.62 14.47 -47.06
C ARG A 115 16.78 13.20 -47.18
N LEU A 116 17.06 12.37 -48.19
CA LEU A 116 16.39 11.07 -48.35
C LEU A 116 16.67 10.14 -47.17
N LYS A 117 17.92 10.02 -46.74
CA LYS A 117 18.29 9.22 -45.56
C LYS A 117 17.56 9.66 -44.30
N GLU A 118 17.47 10.96 -44.08
CA GLU A 118 16.74 11.52 -42.93
C GLU A 118 15.23 11.23 -43.02
N HIS A 119 14.64 11.38 -44.21
CA HIS A 119 13.23 11.09 -44.44
C HIS A 119 12.89 9.61 -44.13
N TYR A 120 13.64 8.67 -44.71
CA TYR A 120 13.39 7.23 -44.50
C TYR A 120 13.72 6.79 -43.06
N LYS A 121 14.74 7.38 -42.43
CA LYS A 121 15.00 7.18 -40.99
C LYS A 121 13.80 7.59 -40.14
N ASN A 122 13.19 8.74 -40.43
CA ASN A 122 12.02 9.22 -39.68
C ASN A 122 10.80 8.28 -39.85
N LEU A 123 10.63 7.66 -41.03
CA LEU A 123 9.58 6.65 -41.27
C LEU A 123 9.81 5.38 -40.43
N ILE A 124 11.06 4.89 -40.36
CA ILE A 124 11.41 3.75 -39.51
C ILE A 124 11.15 4.09 -38.03
N GLU A 125 11.50 5.30 -37.58
CA GLU A 125 11.25 5.75 -36.22
C GLU A 125 9.76 5.92 -35.90
N SER A 126 8.91 6.32 -36.85
CA SER A 126 7.45 6.35 -36.64
C SER A 126 6.87 4.94 -36.46
N GLU A 127 7.30 3.96 -37.25
CA GLU A 127 6.84 2.57 -37.08
C GLU A 127 7.35 2.00 -35.75
N ARG A 128 8.59 2.29 -35.35
CA ARG A 128 9.13 1.88 -34.05
C ARG A 128 8.33 2.44 -32.88
N ARG A 129 7.83 3.67 -33.00
CA ARG A 129 6.99 4.30 -31.96
C ARG A 129 5.68 3.53 -31.72
N ARG A 130 5.13 2.83 -32.72
CA ARG A 130 3.92 2.00 -32.54
C ARG A 130 4.15 0.89 -31.51
N ILE A 131 5.25 0.14 -31.67
CA ILE A 131 5.64 -0.92 -30.73
C ILE A 131 5.86 -0.34 -29.32
N MET A 132 6.55 0.80 -29.24
CA MET A 132 6.84 1.46 -27.96
C MET A 132 5.57 1.87 -27.20
N VAL A 133 4.53 2.31 -27.91
CA VAL A 133 3.22 2.64 -27.31
C VAL A 133 2.58 1.37 -26.72
N THR A 134 2.62 0.25 -27.42
CA THR A 134 2.10 -1.04 -26.93
C THR A 134 2.89 -1.53 -25.71
N GLU A 135 4.22 -1.43 -25.74
CA GLU A 135 5.10 -1.77 -24.61
C GLU A 135 4.80 -0.89 -23.38
N THR A 136 4.60 0.41 -23.58
CA THR A 136 4.28 1.34 -22.48
C THR A 136 2.93 1.00 -21.85
N LYS A 137 1.90 0.70 -22.67
CA LYS A 137 0.57 0.29 -22.16
C LYS A 137 0.65 -0.98 -21.33
N ARG A 138 1.42 -1.98 -21.77
CA ARG A 138 1.66 -3.21 -21.00
C ARG A 138 2.24 -2.87 -19.63
N ASP A 139 3.29 -2.05 -19.60
CA ASP A 139 4.02 -1.75 -18.37
C ASP A 139 3.17 -0.95 -17.38
N GLU A 140 2.35 -0.02 -17.88
CA GLU A 140 1.37 0.71 -17.07
C GLU A 140 0.31 -0.22 -16.46
N GLU A 141 -0.27 -1.12 -17.26
CA GLU A 141 -1.32 -2.04 -16.81
C GLU A 141 -0.79 -3.04 -15.78
N VAL A 142 0.42 -3.58 -16.00
CA VAL A 142 1.10 -4.46 -15.04
C VAL A 142 1.39 -3.72 -13.73
N LYS A 143 1.88 -2.48 -13.81
CA LYS A 143 2.19 -1.68 -12.62
C LYS A 143 0.95 -1.36 -11.78
N GLU A 144 -0.18 -1.06 -12.42
CA GLU A 144 -1.43 -0.81 -11.70
C GLU A 144 -1.94 -2.07 -11.01
N LYS A 145 -1.87 -3.24 -11.69
CA LYS A 145 -2.22 -4.52 -11.07
C LYS A 145 -1.33 -4.89 -9.90
N GLU A 146 -0.03 -4.64 -10.01
CA GLU A 146 0.91 -4.87 -8.92
C GLU A 146 0.62 -3.97 -7.71
N LYS A 147 0.29 -2.69 -7.94
CA LYS A 147 -0.11 -1.76 -6.87
C LYS A 147 -1.36 -2.24 -6.13
N VAL A 148 -2.36 -2.74 -6.84
CA VAL A 148 -3.57 -3.33 -6.25
C VAL A 148 -3.21 -4.57 -5.42
N ARG A 149 -2.36 -5.46 -5.94
CA ARG A 149 -1.89 -6.65 -5.22
C ARG A 149 -1.19 -6.29 -3.91
N LEU A 150 -0.27 -5.33 -3.94
CA LEU A 150 0.46 -4.89 -2.75
C LEU A 150 -0.46 -4.27 -1.71
N SER A 151 -1.47 -3.51 -2.15
CA SER A 151 -2.48 -2.92 -1.27
C SER A 151 -3.33 -4.00 -0.60
N LEU A 152 -3.78 -5.01 -1.36
CA LEU A 152 -4.51 -6.16 -0.81
C LEU A 152 -3.70 -6.97 0.21
N LEU A 153 -2.40 -7.19 -0.05
CA LEU A 153 -1.50 -7.85 0.90
C LEU A 153 -1.41 -7.06 2.21
N SER A 154 -1.22 -5.74 2.12
CA SER A 154 -1.19 -4.86 3.30
C SER A 154 -2.48 -4.93 4.13
N TYR A 155 -3.65 -4.92 3.48
CA TYR A 155 -4.93 -5.07 4.18
C TYR A 155 -5.09 -6.46 4.81
N SER A 156 -4.67 -7.51 4.12
CA SER A 156 -4.70 -8.87 4.63
C SER A 156 -3.84 -9.02 5.89
N ASP A 157 -2.62 -8.48 5.87
CA ASP A 157 -1.72 -8.48 7.02
C ASP A 157 -2.31 -7.69 8.20
N TYR A 158 -2.89 -6.53 7.93
CA TYR A 158 -3.60 -5.74 8.93
C TYR A 158 -4.76 -6.51 9.57
N ILE A 159 -5.59 -7.19 8.78
CA ILE A 159 -6.72 -8.00 9.28
C ILE A 159 -6.20 -9.15 10.14
N LYS A 160 -5.15 -9.85 9.70
CA LYS A 160 -4.52 -10.95 10.43
C LYS A 160 -4.01 -10.46 11.80
N ASP A 161 -3.32 -9.33 11.83
CA ASP A 161 -2.84 -8.73 13.07
C ASP A 161 -3.99 -8.34 13.99
N ARG A 162 -5.08 -7.80 13.44
CA ARG A 162 -6.26 -7.43 14.22
C ARG A 162 -6.92 -8.65 14.84
N ILE A 163 -7.07 -9.74 14.08
CA ILE A 163 -7.61 -11.01 14.58
C ILE A 163 -6.73 -11.56 15.71
N ASN A 164 -5.41 -11.59 15.52
CA ASN A 164 -4.48 -12.08 16.53
C ASN A 164 -4.57 -11.30 17.85
N ARG A 165 -4.71 -9.97 17.78
CA ARG A 165 -4.92 -9.14 18.99
C ARG A 165 -6.24 -9.48 19.67
N LEU A 166 -7.33 -9.63 18.92
CA LEU A 166 -8.63 -10.02 19.48
C LEU A 166 -8.60 -11.41 20.14
N ILE A 167 -7.88 -12.36 19.55
CA ILE A 167 -7.66 -13.68 20.16
C ILE A 167 -6.90 -13.52 21.48
N ALA A 168 -5.81 -12.77 21.51
CA ALA A 168 -5.03 -12.54 22.73
C ALA A 168 -5.85 -11.86 23.84
N ASP A 169 -6.63 -10.83 23.48
CA ASP A 169 -7.54 -10.16 24.42
C ASP A 169 -8.59 -11.12 24.98
N ARG A 170 -9.13 -12.01 24.12
CA ARG A 170 -10.12 -13.01 24.53
C ARG A 170 -9.53 -14.07 25.45
N VAL A 171 -8.32 -14.56 25.16
CA VAL A 171 -7.61 -15.51 26.03
C VAL A 171 -7.38 -14.89 27.41
N LYS A 172 -6.88 -13.66 27.46
CA LYS A 172 -6.68 -12.95 28.72
C LYS A 172 -7.97 -12.78 29.52
N PHE A 173 -9.07 -12.42 28.85
CA PHE A 173 -10.38 -12.33 29.49
C PHE A 173 -10.85 -13.68 30.06
N LEU A 174 -10.62 -14.79 29.35
CA LEU A 174 -10.97 -16.13 29.85
C LEU A 174 -10.11 -16.52 31.07
N GLU A 175 -8.82 -16.20 31.07
CA GLU A 175 -7.95 -16.42 32.24
C GLU A 175 -8.39 -15.61 33.46
N GLU A 176 -8.87 -14.37 33.27
CA GLU A 176 -9.44 -13.55 34.34
C GLU A 176 -10.76 -14.14 34.87
N LEU A 177 -11.61 -14.66 33.99
CA LEU A 177 -12.83 -15.35 34.38
C LEU A 177 -12.56 -16.64 35.14
N ASP A 178 -11.61 -17.47 34.70
CA ASP A 178 -11.27 -18.72 35.38
C ASP A 178 -10.77 -18.50 36.81
N LYS A 179 -10.07 -17.38 37.06
CA LYS A 179 -9.70 -16.94 38.41
C LYS A 179 -10.91 -16.52 39.26
N ALA A 180 -12.00 -16.09 38.64
CA ALA A 180 -13.20 -15.58 39.31
C ALA A 180 -14.32 -16.63 39.47
N ILE A 181 -14.25 -17.75 38.74
CA ILE A 181 -15.29 -18.79 38.75
C ILE A 181 -15.22 -19.66 40.02
N VAL A 182 -16.40 -20.10 40.45
CA VAL A 182 -16.59 -21.12 41.50
C VAL A 182 -15.95 -22.44 41.06
N LYS A 183 -14.87 -22.84 41.73
CA LYS A 183 -14.21 -24.13 41.48
C LYS A 183 -15.06 -25.29 41.99
N PHE A 184 -15.56 -26.10 41.07
CA PHE A 184 -16.19 -27.39 41.40
C PHE A 184 -15.06 -28.38 41.75
N LEU A 185 -15.05 -28.88 42.98
CA LEU A 185 -14.08 -29.89 43.40
C LEU A 185 -14.76 -31.26 43.37
N HIS A 186 -14.36 -32.08 42.41
CA HIS A 186 -14.69 -33.49 42.41
C HIS A 186 -13.72 -34.20 43.37
N VAL A 187 -14.22 -34.83 44.43
CA VAL A 187 -13.36 -35.54 45.40
C VAL A 187 -13.18 -36.97 44.92
N PRO A 188 -11.96 -37.40 44.54
CA PRO A 188 -11.73 -38.78 44.12
C PRO A 188 -12.02 -39.73 45.30
N GLY A 189 -12.92 -40.69 45.11
CA GLY A 189 -13.23 -41.73 46.10
C GLY A 189 -14.55 -41.57 46.87
N GLU A 190 -15.22 -40.40 46.80
CA GLU A 190 -16.53 -40.16 47.44
C GLU A 190 -17.70 -40.16 46.43
N GLY A 191 -17.80 -41.18 45.56
CA GLY A 191 -18.96 -41.42 44.69
C GLY A 191 -19.55 -40.18 43.97
N ALA A 192 -20.89 -40.12 43.87
CA ALA A 192 -21.66 -39.05 43.19
C ALA A 192 -21.83 -37.77 44.02
N ILE A 193 -20.96 -37.50 44.99
CA ILE A 193 -21.06 -36.30 45.85
C ILE A 193 -20.21 -35.19 45.26
N VAL A 194 -20.86 -34.15 44.72
CA VAL A 194 -20.18 -32.95 44.23
C VAL A 194 -20.08 -31.94 45.36
N LYS A 195 -18.85 -31.61 45.81
CA LYS A 195 -18.61 -30.51 46.75
C LYS A 195 -18.50 -29.21 45.98
N ILE A 196 -19.41 -28.27 46.26
CA ILE A 196 -19.48 -26.97 45.60
C ILE A 196 -19.08 -25.88 46.60
N TYR A 197 -18.03 -25.12 46.28
CA TYR A 197 -17.61 -23.97 47.08
C TYR A 197 -18.32 -22.71 46.60
N ILE A 198 -19.47 -22.40 47.17
CA ILE A 198 -20.21 -21.21 46.77
C ILE A 198 -19.67 -20.00 47.54
N PRO A 199 -19.09 -18.99 46.88
CA PRO A 199 -18.69 -17.75 47.54
C PRO A 199 -19.94 -17.00 48.01
N PHE A 200 -19.88 -16.44 49.21
CA PHE A 200 -20.90 -15.55 49.74
C PHE A 200 -20.22 -14.43 50.51
N TYR A 201 -20.88 -13.28 50.54
CA TYR A 201 -20.51 -12.15 51.38
C TYR A 201 -21.28 -12.23 52.69
N VAL A 202 -20.68 -11.72 53.76
CA VAL A 202 -21.37 -11.55 55.04
C VAL A 202 -21.50 -10.07 55.29
N ILE A 203 -22.74 -9.62 55.50
CA ILE A 203 -23.04 -8.24 55.88
C ILE A 203 -23.46 -8.26 57.33
N GLN A 204 -22.67 -7.60 58.17
CA GLN A 204 -22.94 -7.48 59.60
C GLN A 204 -23.44 -6.08 59.92
N TYR A 205 -24.64 -6.01 60.48
CA TYR A 205 -25.20 -4.80 61.08
C TYR A 205 -25.08 -4.92 62.59
N SER A 206 -24.30 -4.02 63.19
CA SER A 206 -24.19 -3.89 64.64
C SER A 206 -25.01 -2.69 65.11
N SER A 207 -25.84 -2.92 66.13
CA SER A 207 -26.49 -1.87 66.91
C SER A 207 -26.21 -2.13 68.39
N GLN A 208 -26.37 -1.12 69.24
CA GLN A 208 -26.16 -1.23 70.69
C GLN A 208 -26.96 -2.38 71.36
N LYS A 209 -28.07 -2.81 70.75
CA LYS A 209 -28.96 -3.84 71.30
C LYS A 209 -28.85 -5.21 70.63
N LYS A 210 -28.35 -5.26 69.38
CA LYS A 210 -28.32 -6.51 68.59
C LYS A 210 -27.33 -6.40 67.44
N VAL A 211 -26.59 -7.49 67.24
CA VAL A 211 -25.85 -7.77 66.02
C VAL A 211 -26.70 -8.66 65.13
N ARG A 212 -26.82 -8.31 63.85
CA ARG A 212 -27.48 -9.13 62.82
C ARG A 212 -26.48 -9.36 61.68
N ALA A 213 -26.27 -10.61 61.31
CA ALA A 213 -25.48 -10.96 60.14
C ALA A 213 -26.40 -11.57 59.07
N PHE A 214 -26.14 -11.21 57.82
CA PHE A 214 -26.82 -11.75 56.65
C PHE A 214 -25.78 -12.26 55.66
N SER A 215 -26.05 -13.40 55.04
CA SER A 215 -25.25 -13.87 53.91
C SER A 215 -25.81 -13.34 52.58
N LEU A 216 -24.94 -13.03 51.63
CA LEU A 216 -25.29 -12.56 50.29
C LEU A 216 -24.51 -13.34 49.24
N PHE A 217 -25.22 -14.04 48.36
CA PHE A 217 -24.61 -14.83 47.30
C PHE A 217 -24.48 -14.02 46.00
N PRO A 218 -23.36 -14.11 45.24
CA PRO A 218 -23.13 -13.34 44.01
C PRO A 218 -24.15 -13.57 42.88
N VAL A 219 -24.94 -14.65 42.93
CA VAL A 219 -25.92 -15.04 41.89
C VAL A 219 -27.35 -14.60 42.26
N LYS A 220 -27.50 -13.70 43.22
CA LYS A 220 -28.82 -13.25 43.71
C LYS A 220 -29.48 -12.28 42.72
N ILE A 221 -30.15 -12.82 41.70
CA ILE A 221 -31.22 -12.10 40.99
C ILE A 221 -32.53 -12.49 41.68
N GLY A 222 -33.09 -11.55 42.43
CA GLY A 222 -34.26 -11.74 43.29
C GLY A 222 -33.86 -11.61 44.74
N ASN A 223 -34.31 -10.53 45.37
CA ASN A 223 -34.17 -10.29 46.79
C ASN A 223 -35.57 -10.07 47.33
N PRO A 224 -35.99 -10.77 48.40
CA PRO A 224 -37.26 -10.47 49.05
C PRO A 224 -37.27 -8.99 49.45
N GLY A 225 -38.14 -8.19 48.82
CA GLY A 225 -38.25 -6.74 49.01
C GLY A 225 -37.82 -5.86 47.83
N TYR A 226 -37.21 -6.43 46.78
CA TYR A 226 -36.91 -5.70 45.54
C TYR A 226 -38.02 -5.93 44.51
N PHE A 227 -38.72 -4.84 44.17
CA PHE A 227 -39.79 -4.84 43.19
C PHE A 227 -39.31 -4.17 41.90
N ALA A 228 -39.48 -4.83 40.77
CA ALA A 228 -39.35 -4.18 39.47
C ALA A 228 -40.64 -3.41 39.18
N ARG A 229 -40.52 -2.16 38.73
CA ARG A 229 -41.69 -1.40 38.29
C ARG A 229 -41.92 -1.66 36.80
N LEU A 230 -42.78 -2.62 36.48
CA LEU A 230 -43.17 -2.95 35.11
C LEU A 230 -44.58 -2.41 34.87
N PHE A 231 -44.74 -1.58 33.83
CA PHE A 231 -46.04 -1.00 33.45
C PHE A 231 -46.77 -0.32 34.63
N GLY A 232 -46.03 0.41 35.46
CA GLY A 232 -46.57 1.11 36.62
C GLY A 232 -46.88 0.24 37.85
N ARG A 233 -46.77 -1.08 37.76
CA ARG A 233 -47.00 -2.02 38.87
C ARG A 233 -45.68 -2.51 39.46
N GLN A 234 -45.65 -2.65 40.78
CA GLN A 234 -44.56 -3.34 41.47
C GLN A 234 -44.72 -4.84 41.26
N VAL A 235 -43.80 -5.43 40.50
CA VAL A 235 -43.73 -6.87 40.27
C VAL A 235 -42.57 -7.41 41.11
N PRO A 236 -42.80 -8.41 41.97
CA PRO A 236 -41.72 -9.05 42.69
C PRO A 236 -40.76 -9.69 41.68
N VAL A 237 -39.47 -9.41 41.81
CA VAL A 237 -38.47 -10.03 40.94
C VAL A 237 -38.33 -11.50 41.36
N GLU A 238 -38.84 -12.41 40.54
CA GLU A 238 -38.76 -13.85 40.80
C GLU A 238 -37.31 -14.35 40.79
N GLU A 239 -36.98 -15.14 41.80
CA GLU A 239 -35.66 -15.73 41.98
C GLU A 239 -35.44 -16.88 40.99
N ARG A 240 -34.46 -16.73 40.09
CA ARG A 240 -34.18 -17.73 39.06
C ARG A 240 -33.48 -19.01 39.59
N ASN A 241 -32.98 -19.02 40.82
CA ASN A 241 -32.20 -20.15 41.36
C ASN A 241 -32.63 -20.58 42.78
N ARG A 242 -33.60 -21.51 42.84
CA ARG A 242 -34.16 -22.04 44.10
C ARG A 242 -33.14 -22.80 44.98
N LEU A 243 -32.12 -23.41 44.37
CA LEU A 243 -31.09 -24.18 45.10
C LEU A 243 -30.19 -23.25 45.92
N VAL A 244 -29.70 -22.17 45.32
CA VAL A 244 -28.87 -21.18 46.01
C VAL A 244 -29.66 -20.51 47.13
N TYR A 245 -30.94 -20.21 46.90
CA TYR A 245 -31.82 -19.66 47.92
C TYR A 245 -32.04 -20.58 49.12
N GLY A 246 -32.23 -21.89 48.88
CA GLY A 246 -32.36 -22.88 49.96
C GLY A 246 -31.09 -22.97 50.81
N ILE A 247 -29.93 -22.99 50.18
CA ILE A 247 -28.62 -22.99 50.87
C ILE A 247 -28.44 -21.70 51.68
N GLN A 248 -28.75 -20.54 51.09
CA GLN A 248 -28.67 -19.25 51.78
C GLN A 248 -29.58 -19.21 53.01
N THR A 249 -30.86 -19.57 52.86
CA THR A 249 -31.85 -19.52 53.95
C THR A 249 -31.41 -20.42 55.10
N HIS A 250 -30.88 -21.61 54.78
CA HIS A 250 -30.34 -22.51 55.78
C HIS A 250 -29.11 -21.92 56.49
N LEU A 251 -28.19 -21.31 55.74
CA LEU A 251 -27.01 -20.64 56.30
C LEU A 251 -27.40 -19.45 57.19
N ASP A 252 -28.33 -18.60 56.75
CA ASP A 252 -28.82 -17.46 57.53
C ASP A 252 -29.49 -17.92 58.83
N ASN A 253 -30.24 -19.01 58.80
CA ASN A 253 -30.80 -19.63 60.00
C ASN A 253 -29.71 -20.20 60.93
N LEU A 254 -28.69 -20.87 60.38
CA LEU A 254 -27.55 -21.38 61.16
C LEU A 254 -26.75 -20.25 61.82
N LEU A 255 -26.52 -19.14 61.11
CA LEU A 255 -25.85 -17.96 61.67
C LEU A 255 -26.64 -17.32 62.81
N GLN A 256 -27.96 -17.46 62.84
CA GLN A 256 -28.81 -16.93 63.92
C GLN A 256 -28.96 -17.90 65.10
N SER A 257 -29.00 -19.20 64.83
CA SER A 257 -29.31 -20.24 65.82
C SER A 257 -28.09 -20.91 66.45
N ASN A 258 -26.94 -20.90 65.77
CA ASN A 258 -25.72 -21.58 66.20
C ASN A 258 -24.57 -20.57 66.43
N PRO A 259 -24.24 -20.26 67.71
CA PRO A 259 -23.18 -19.31 68.05
C PRO A 259 -21.79 -19.69 67.54
N GLU A 260 -21.46 -20.98 67.47
CA GLU A 260 -20.14 -21.43 67.04
C GLU A 260 -19.95 -21.28 65.53
N VAL A 261 -20.99 -21.58 64.75
CA VAL A 261 -21.01 -21.32 63.30
C VAL A 261 -20.88 -19.83 63.02
N TYR A 262 -21.63 -18.99 63.76
CA TYR A 262 -21.50 -17.54 63.67
C TYR A 262 -20.07 -17.07 63.98
N ARG A 263 -19.45 -17.56 65.06
CA ARG A 263 -18.08 -17.20 65.45
C ARG A 263 -17.08 -17.52 64.34
N GLN A 264 -17.12 -18.73 63.79
CA GLN A 264 -16.20 -19.16 62.71
C GLN A 264 -16.37 -18.34 61.44
N VAL A 265 -17.61 -18.09 61.03
CA VAL A 265 -17.91 -17.28 59.83
C VAL A 265 -17.52 -15.83 60.06
N SER A 266 -17.81 -15.25 61.23
CA SER A 266 -17.45 -13.87 61.58
C SER A 266 -15.93 -13.67 61.62
N GLU A 267 -15.18 -14.63 62.19
CA GLU A 267 -13.72 -14.59 62.22
C GLU A 267 -13.14 -14.62 60.81
N LYS A 268 -13.61 -15.54 59.96
CA LYS A 268 -13.19 -15.64 58.56
C LYS A 268 -13.58 -14.43 57.71
N ALA A 269 -14.77 -13.87 57.94
CA ALA A 269 -15.25 -12.66 57.28
C ALA A 269 -14.41 -11.44 57.69
N SER A 270 -14.01 -11.35 58.96
CA SER A 270 -13.14 -10.29 59.46
C SER A 270 -11.74 -10.38 58.84
N GLN A 271 -11.15 -11.58 58.79
CA GLN A 271 -9.86 -11.84 58.13
C GLN A 271 -9.88 -11.52 56.63
N ASN A 272 -11.03 -11.70 55.98
CA ASN A 272 -11.20 -11.50 54.53
C ASN A 272 -12.01 -10.25 54.18
N ASN A 273 -12.10 -9.28 55.10
CA ASN A 273 -12.90 -8.08 54.88
C ASN A 273 -12.38 -7.32 53.64
N LEU A 274 -13.22 -7.26 52.60
CA LEU A 274 -12.87 -6.62 51.33
C LEU A 274 -12.60 -5.13 51.50
N LEU A 275 -13.28 -4.48 52.44
CA LEU A 275 -13.14 -3.04 52.67
C LEU A 275 -11.77 -2.68 53.28
N LEU A 276 -11.08 -3.64 53.90
CA LEU A 276 -9.71 -3.46 54.41
C LEU A 276 -8.63 -3.71 53.34
N LYS A 277 -8.99 -4.28 52.18
CA LYS A 277 -8.02 -4.59 51.12
C LYS A 277 -7.82 -3.38 50.20
N SER A 278 -6.61 -2.81 50.21
CA SER A 278 -6.25 -1.64 49.38
C SER A 278 -6.50 -1.87 47.89
N GLU A 279 -6.20 -3.08 47.38
CA GLU A 279 -6.47 -3.46 45.99
C GLU A 279 -7.97 -3.43 45.64
N PHE A 280 -8.82 -3.86 46.57
CA PHE A 280 -10.27 -3.83 46.37
C PHE A 280 -10.78 -2.40 46.32
N ILE A 281 -10.32 -1.53 47.22
CA ILE A 281 -10.67 -0.11 47.23
C ILE A 281 -10.22 0.59 45.93
N ALA A 282 -9.02 0.27 45.42
CA ALA A 282 -8.53 0.79 44.14
C ALA A 282 -9.42 0.36 42.96
N ARG A 283 -9.83 -0.92 42.93
CA ARG A 283 -10.77 -1.44 41.91
C ARG A 283 -12.16 -0.82 42.04
N LEU A 284 -12.67 -0.66 43.25
CA LEU A 284 -13.95 -0.02 43.52
C LEU A 284 -13.95 1.42 43.02
N ARG A 285 -12.90 2.20 43.31
CA ARG A 285 -12.74 3.57 42.81
C ARG A 285 -12.72 3.60 41.28
N LYS A 286 -11.98 2.69 40.64
CA LYS A 286 -11.95 2.58 39.19
C LYS A 286 -13.35 2.28 38.61
N GLY A 287 -14.07 1.32 39.19
CA GLY A 287 -15.42 0.96 38.76
C GLY A 287 -16.43 2.10 38.95
N LEU A 288 -16.39 2.81 40.09
CA LEU A 288 -17.23 3.99 40.31
C LEU A 288 -16.93 5.09 39.27
N ASN A 289 -15.66 5.33 38.94
CA ASN A 289 -15.28 6.28 37.90
C ASN A 289 -15.78 5.86 36.50
N GLU A 290 -15.79 4.56 36.19
CA GLU A 290 -16.36 4.04 34.94
C GLU A 290 -17.88 4.23 34.88
N LEU A 291 -18.59 4.04 36.00
CA LEU A 291 -20.03 4.29 36.11
C LEU A 291 -20.37 5.78 35.96
N VAL A 292 -19.58 6.67 36.57
CA VAL A 292 -19.71 8.13 36.38
C VAL A 292 -19.47 8.52 34.92
N LYS A 293 -18.39 8.01 34.29
CA LYS A 293 -18.12 8.26 32.87
C LYS A 293 -19.24 7.77 31.95
N SER A 294 -19.90 6.68 32.35
CA SER A 294 -21.02 6.09 31.62
C SER A 294 -22.37 6.72 31.99
N GLN A 295 -22.38 7.76 32.84
CA GLN A 295 -23.58 8.49 33.31
C GLN A 295 -24.59 7.63 34.08
N TRP A 296 -24.14 6.54 34.73
CA TRP A 296 -24.98 5.72 35.60
C TRP A 296 -25.06 6.24 37.03
N LEU A 297 -24.09 7.08 37.44
CA LEU A 297 -23.99 7.68 38.76
C LEU A 297 -23.52 9.14 38.62
N GLU A 298 -23.97 9.99 39.54
CA GLU A 298 -23.39 11.33 39.69
C GLU A 298 -22.06 11.26 40.46
N GLU A 299 -21.18 12.24 40.21
CA GLU A 299 -19.88 12.31 40.89
C GLU A 299 -20.03 12.51 42.41
N THR A 300 -21.07 13.22 42.83
CA THR A 300 -21.47 13.41 44.23
C THR A 300 -21.86 12.10 44.92
N GLU A 301 -22.60 11.22 44.22
CA GLU A 301 -22.99 9.90 44.72
C GLU A 301 -21.78 8.97 44.85
N ALA A 302 -20.91 8.94 43.84
CA ALA A 302 -19.69 8.15 43.86
C ALA A 302 -18.75 8.55 45.01
N ASN A 303 -18.59 9.87 45.23
CA ASN A 303 -17.80 10.40 46.34
C ASN A 303 -18.42 10.08 47.71
N THR A 304 -19.74 10.14 47.83
CA THR A 304 -20.46 9.79 49.06
C THR A 304 -20.25 8.32 49.43
N ILE A 305 -20.31 7.41 48.45
CA ILE A 305 -20.05 5.98 48.65
C ILE A 305 -18.62 5.75 49.13
N LEU A 306 -17.63 6.36 48.48
CA LEU A 306 -16.22 6.22 48.85
C LEU A 306 -15.94 6.77 50.27
N ASN A 307 -16.47 7.95 50.60
CA ASN A 307 -16.27 8.58 51.89
C ASN A 307 -16.91 7.77 53.03
N ASN A 308 -18.12 7.25 52.84
CA ASN A 308 -18.80 6.43 53.84
C ASN A 308 -18.03 5.12 54.14
N ILE A 309 -17.46 4.50 53.11
CA ILE A 309 -16.62 3.30 53.27
C ILE A 309 -15.36 3.63 54.07
N GLN A 310 -14.73 4.78 53.81
CA GLN A 310 -13.53 5.21 54.54
C GLN A 310 -13.81 5.53 56.01
N THR A 311 -14.95 6.15 56.33
CA THR A 311 -15.33 6.46 57.72
C THR A 311 -15.63 5.23 58.56
N GLN A 312 -16.10 4.13 57.97
CA GLN A 312 -16.38 2.89 58.70
C GLN A 312 -15.16 1.99 58.95
N LEU A 313 -13.97 2.39 58.46
CA LEU A 313 -12.70 1.69 58.67
C LEU A 313 -11.92 2.23 59.88
N GLN A 314 -12.44 3.26 60.56
CA GLN A 314 -11.86 3.73 61.82
C GLN A 314 -12.36 2.88 63.00
N PRO A 315 -11.48 2.41 63.91
CA PRO A 315 -11.92 1.72 65.11
C PRO A 315 -12.83 2.65 65.94
N PRO A 316 -13.86 2.11 66.62
CA PRO A 316 -14.67 2.95 67.51
C PRO A 316 -13.77 3.61 68.56
N PRO A 317 -14.06 4.86 68.98
CA PRO A 317 -13.28 5.53 70.01
C PRO A 317 -13.30 4.70 71.30
N PRO A 318 -12.18 4.65 72.06
CA PRO A 318 -12.12 3.91 73.31
C PRO A 318 -13.12 4.49 74.33
N PRO A 319 -13.61 3.66 75.28
CA PRO A 319 -14.63 4.03 76.25
C PRO A 319 -14.23 5.16 77.19
#